data_AF-A0A914J2F3-F1
#
_entry.id   AF-A0A914J2F3-F1
#
_cell.length_a   1.000
_cell.length_b   1.000
_cell.length_c   1.000
_cell.angle_alpha   90.00
_cell.angle_beta   90.00
_cell.angle_gamma   90.00
#
_symmetry.space_group_name_H-M   'P 1'
#
loop_
_entity.id
_entity.type
_entity.pdbx_description
1 polymer ?
#
loop_
_entity_poly.entity_id
_entity_poly.type
_entity_poly.pdbx_seq_one_letter_code
_entity_poly.pdbx_strand_id
1 'polypeptide(L)'
;MGSNKGKQLFCRRCEGHGAEVILKGHGAFCPYMHCKCDSCERLRKMRENAFIRRYKSTLSKTEVEAALNRRSTESRSSTSSSSDDMEPFEKPQPFFFEKIHCFFKTRSFPR
;
A
#
# COMPACT_ATOMS: atom_id res chain seq x y z
N MET A 1 0.24 -9.29 -28.95
CA MET A 1 0.06 -9.93 -27.63
C MET A 1 1.25 -9.59 -26.74
N GLY A 2 1.06 -8.73 -25.72
CA GLY A 2 2.13 -8.39 -24.76
C GLY A 2 2.29 -9.50 -23.73
N SER A 3 3.43 -10.19 -23.73
CA SER A 3 3.74 -11.24 -22.76
C SER A 3 3.95 -10.65 -21.36
N ASN A 4 2.92 -10.69 -20.51
CA ASN A 4 3.04 -10.38 -19.09
C ASN A 4 3.80 -11.49 -18.36
N LYS A 5 5.13 -11.58 -18.57
CA LYS A 5 6.00 -12.39 -17.71
C LYS A 5 6.10 -11.64 -16.37
N GLY A 6 5.35 -12.09 -15.37
CA GLY A 6 5.33 -11.50 -14.03
C GLY A 6 6.75 -11.39 -13.47
N LYS A 7 7.22 -10.16 -13.21
CA LYS A 7 8.53 -9.92 -12.62
C LYS A 7 8.51 -10.37 -11.17
N GLN A 8 9.45 -11.22 -10.78
CA GLN A 8 9.64 -11.56 -9.37
C GLN A 8 10.13 -10.32 -8.62
N LEU A 9 9.43 -9.95 -7.57
CA LEU A 9 9.77 -8.81 -6.71
C LEU A 9 10.52 -9.32 -5.47
N PHE A 10 11.60 -8.65 -5.11
CA PHE A 10 12.37 -8.93 -3.91
C PHE A 10 12.04 -7.94 -2.79
N CYS A 11 12.27 -8.38 -1.55
CA CYS A 11 12.08 -7.56 -0.37
C CYS A 11 13.18 -6.53 -0.25
N ARG A 12 12.83 -5.27 -0.54
CA ARG A 12 13.74 -4.12 -0.43
C ARG A 12 14.35 -3.87 0.95
N ARG A 13 13.73 -4.39 2.03
CA ARG A 13 14.35 -4.32 3.38
C ARG A 13 15.50 -5.32 3.48
N CYS A 14 15.26 -6.57 3.09
CA CYS A 14 16.28 -7.61 3.09
C CYS A 14 17.44 -7.24 2.14
N GLU A 15 17.12 -6.68 0.96
CA GLU A 15 18.11 -6.21 -0.01
C GLU A 15 19.08 -5.19 0.61
N GLY A 16 18.54 -4.24 1.41
CA GLY A 16 19.34 -3.25 2.14
C GLY A 16 20.22 -3.82 3.27
N HIS A 17 20.09 -5.12 3.56
CA HIS A 17 20.91 -5.88 4.52
C HIS A 17 21.69 -7.02 3.86
N GLY A 18 21.73 -7.08 2.52
CA GLY A 18 22.47 -8.10 1.77
C GLY A 18 21.73 -9.45 1.63
N ALA A 19 20.42 -9.49 1.91
CA ALA A 19 19.60 -10.69 1.77
C ALA A 19 18.59 -10.54 0.63
N GLU A 20 18.63 -11.45 -0.34
CA GLU A 20 17.66 -11.48 -1.44
C GLU A 20 16.53 -12.47 -1.12
N VAL A 21 15.39 -11.94 -0.67
CA VAL A 21 14.20 -12.73 -0.35
C VAL A 21 13.03 -12.28 -1.22
N ILE A 22 12.28 -13.23 -1.77
CA ILE A 22 11.10 -12.94 -2.60
C ILE A 22 10.05 -12.21 -1.73
N LEU A 23 9.51 -11.09 -2.24
CA LEU A 23 8.57 -10.23 -1.50
C LEU A 23 7.19 -10.89 -1.33
N LYS A 24 6.79 -11.78 -2.24
CA LYS A 24 5.50 -12.47 -2.22
C LYS A 24 5.33 -13.24 -0.90
N GLY A 25 4.42 -12.77 -0.03
CA GLY A 25 4.16 -13.37 1.29
C GLY A 25 5.19 -13.05 2.39
N HIS A 26 6.29 -12.36 2.06
CA HIS A 26 7.38 -12.13 3.01
C HIS A 26 7.16 -10.92 3.94
N GLY A 27 6.32 -9.95 3.56
CA GLY A 27 6.21 -8.66 4.25
C GLY A 27 5.99 -8.75 5.76
N ALA A 28 5.14 -9.67 6.21
CA ALA A 28 4.81 -9.88 7.64
C ALA A 28 5.89 -10.64 8.42
N PHE A 29 6.65 -11.50 7.76
CA PHE A 29 7.69 -12.34 8.36
C PHE A 29 9.10 -11.78 8.12
N CYS A 30 9.17 -10.53 7.69
CA CYS A 30 10.45 -9.90 7.39
C CYS A 30 11.26 -9.76 8.69
N PRO A 31 12.48 -10.32 8.77
CA PRO A 31 13.32 -10.20 9.96
C PRO A 31 13.70 -8.74 10.25
N TYR A 32 13.75 -7.92 9.19
CA TYR A 32 14.03 -6.50 9.26
C TYR A 32 12.75 -5.65 9.33
N MET A 33 11.60 -6.23 9.72
CA MET A 33 10.33 -5.49 9.70
C MET A 33 10.35 -4.24 10.61
N HIS A 34 11.06 -4.33 11.72
CA HIS A 34 11.22 -3.27 12.71
C HIS A 34 12.63 -2.67 12.73
N CYS A 35 13.46 -2.95 11.73
CA CYS A 35 14.80 -2.39 11.66
C CYS A 35 14.76 -0.85 11.54
N LYS A 36 15.68 -0.17 12.21
CA LYS A 36 15.81 1.29 12.28
C LYS A 36 17.18 1.80 11.77
N CYS A 37 17.91 1.01 11.00
CA CYS A 37 19.13 1.50 10.35
C CYS A 37 18.80 2.58 9.29
N ASP A 38 19.79 3.38 8.92
CA ASP A 38 19.64 4.49 7.98
C ASP A 38 19.04 4.06 6.62
N SER A 39 19.38 2.85 6.15
CA SER A 39 18.85 2.30 4.90
C SER A 39 17.34 1.99 5.02
N CYS A 40 16.93 1.36 6.13
CA CYS A 40 15.53 1.06 6.42
C CYS A 40 14.69 2.33 6.69
N GLU A 41 15.27 3.33 7.35
CA GLU A 41 14.59 4.60 7.60
C GLU A 41 14.35 5.37 6.30
N ARG A 42 15.36 5.45 5.42
CA ARG A 42 15.23 6.06 4.08
C ARG A 42 14.15 5.35 3.26
N LEU A 43 14.12 4.02 3.28
CA LEU A 43 13.10 3.23 2.59
C LEU A 43 11.69 3.49 3.15
N ARG A 44 11.55 3.65 4.48
CA ARG A 44 10.26 3.99 5.12
C ARG A 44 9.77 5.37 4.66
N LYS A 45 10.62 6.41 4.76
CA LYS A 45 10.31 7.78 4.31
C LYS A 45 9.92 7.81 2.82
N MET A 46 10.62 7.07 1.97
CA MET A 46 10.28 6.99 0.54
C MET A 46 8.86 6.43 0.31
N ARG A 47 8.48 5.37 1.03
CA ARG A 47 7.14 4.76 0.92
C ARG A 47 6.06 5.68 1.44
N GLU A 48 6.30 6.33 2.58
CA GLU A 48 5.41 7.31 3.18
C GLU A 48 5.18 8.51 2.23
N ASN A 49 6.25 9.09 1.69
CA ASN A 49 6.16 10.18 0.72
C ASN A 49 5.39 9.76 -0.55
N ALA A 50 5.56 8.51 -1.00
CA ALA A 50 4.80 7.99 -2.13
C ALA A 50 3.30 7.87 -1.81
N PHE A 51 2.96 7.44 -0.60
CA PHE A 51 1.57 7.39 -0.13
C PHE A 51 0.97 8.80 -0.05
N ILE A 52 1.65 9.75 0.59
CA ILE A 52 1.18 11.14 0.73
C ILE A 52 0.92 11.78 -0.64
N ARG A 53 1.84 11.61 -1.61
CA ARG A 53 1.65 12.16 -2.97
C ARG A 53 0.41 11.59 -3.65
N ARG A 54 0.20 10.27 -3.55
CA ARG A 54 -0.98 9.62 -4.13
C ARG A 54 -2.26 10.10 -3.46
N TYR A 55 -2.27 10.13 -2.12
CA TYR A 55 -3.43 10.58 -1.34
C TYR A 55 -3.81 12.04 -1.66
N LYS A 56 -2.83 12.95 -1.72
CA LYS A 56 -3.08 14.34 -2.11
C LYS A 56 -3.63 14.45 -3.53
N SER A 57 -3.09 13.67 -4.47
CA SER A 57 -3.58 13.66 -5.86
C SER A 57 -5.01 13.15 -5.99
N THR A 58 -5.42 12.19 -5.14
CA THR A 58 -6.79 11.68 -5.14
C THR A 58 -7.76 12.66 -4.51
N LEU A 59 -7.39 13.34 -3.42
CA LEU A 59 -8.23 14.38 -2.81
C LEU A 59 -8.46 15.56 -3.76
N SER A 60 -7.38 16.07 -4.36
CA SER A 60 -7.50 17.17 -5.33
C SER A 60 -8.32 16.77 -6.55
N LYS A 61 -8.25 15.50 -6.97
CA LYS A 61 -9.09 14.98 -8.05
C LYS A 61 -10.56 14.93 -7.63
N THR A 62 -10.88 14.43 -6.43
CA THR A 62 -12.27 14.39 -5.94
C THR A 62 -12.86 15.78 -5.74
N GLU A 63 -12.06 16.76 -5.30
CA GLU A 63 -12.49 18.16 -5.17
C GLU A 63 -12.80 18.79 -6.54
N VAL A 64 -11.92 18.58 -7.53
CA VAL A 64 -12.12 19.04 -8.90
C VAL A 64 -13.31 18.34 -9.57
N GLU A 65 -13.47 17.04 -9.37
CA GLU A 65 -14.57 16.23 -9.92
C GLU A 65 -15.91 16.60 -9.27
N ALA A 66 -15.94 16.87 -7.96
CA ALA A 66 -17.12 17.40 -7.27
C ALA A 66 -17.49 18.81 -7.75
N ALA A 67 -16.51 19.67 -8.03
CA ALA A 67 -16.74 21.00 -8.60
C ALA A 67 -17.27 20.94 -10.04
N LEU A 68 -16.80 19.97 -10.85
CA LEU A 68 -17.30 19.72 -12.21
C LEU A 68 -18.70 19.11 -12.21
N ASN A 69 -18.98 18.14 -11.33
CA ASN A 69 -20.27 17.46 -11.27
C ASN A 69 -21.41 18.39 -10.83
N ARG A 70 -21.12 19.40 -9.98
CA ARG A 70 -22.09 20.44 -9.59
C ARG A 70 -22.63 21.26 -10.76
N ARG A 71 -21.90 21.34 -11.88
CA ARG A 71 -22.33 22.10 -13.08
C ARG A 71 -23.31 21.32 -13.97
N SER A 72 -23.41 20.00 -13.80
CA SER A 72 -24.30 19.16 -14.61
C SER A 72 -25.70 18.98 -14.01
N THR A 73 -25.94 19.37 -12.75
CA THR A 73 -27.24 19.24 -12.07
C THR A 73 -28.09 20.51 -12.08
N GLU A 74 -27.61 21.65 -12.59
CA GLU A 74 -28.37 22.91 -12.73
C GLU A 74 -29.34 22.92 -13.93
N SER A 75 -29.84 21.74 -14.31
CA SER A 75 -30.95 21.60 -15.25
C SER A 75 -31.69 20.30 -14.98
N ARG A 76 -32.26 20.14 -13.78
CA ARG A 76 -33.58 19.51 -13.50
C ARG A 76 -33.75 19.29 -11.99
N SER A 77 -34.76 19.98 -11.45
CA SER A 77 -35.63 19.60 -10.32
C SER A 77 -35.02 19.38 -8.92
N SER A 78 -35.17 20.44 -8.10
CA SER A 78 -35.98 20.49 -6.88
C SER A 78 -36.18 19.22 -6.03
N THR A 79 -35.89 19.40 -4.73
CA THR A 79 -36.58 18.84 -3.55
C THR A 79 -36.61 17.32 -3.34
N SER A 80 -35.80 16.84 -2.37
CA SER A 80 -36.23 16.02 -1.21
C SER A 80 -34.97 15.66 -0.39
N SER A 81 -34.83 16.22 0.80
CA SER A 81 -35.23 15.63 2.10
C SER A 81 -34.14 14.71 2.67
N SER A 82 -33.31 15.30 3.54
CA SER A 82 -32.33 14.65 4.39
C SER A 82 -33.00 13.85 5.52
N SER A 83 -32.50 12.65 5.80
CA SER A 83 -32.55 11.98 7.11
C SER A 83 -31.46 10.91 7.12
N ASP A 84 -30.41 11.17 7.88
CA ASP A 84 -29.23 10.33 8.03
C ASP A 84 -29.54 9.08 8.87
N ASP A 85 -29.31 7.90 8.29
CA ASP A 85 -29.32 6.60 8.98
C ASP A 85 -27.87 6.21 9.31
N MET A 86 -27.59 5.95 10.59
CA MET A 86 -26.27 5.60 11.11
C MET A 86 -26.09 4.08 11.16
N GLU A 87 -25.27 3.54 10.26
CA GLU A 87 -24.86 2.12 10.22
C GLU A 87 -23.35 2.01 10.53
N PRO A 88 -22.92 1.67 11.76
CA PRO A 88 -21.53 1.34 12.05
C PRO A 88 -21.23 -0.14 11.76
N PHE A 89 -20.60 -0.39 10.60
CA PHE A 89 -20.10 -1.70 10.20
C PHE A 89 -18.95 -2.15 11.13
N GLU A 90 -19.18 -3.22 11.90
CA GLU A 90 -18.14 -3.87 12.70
C GLU A 90 -17.04 -4.50 11.81
N LYS A 91 -15.80 -4.31 12.27
CA LYS A 91 -14.54 -4.64 11.58
C LYS A 91 -14.45 -6.12 11.17
N PRO A 92 -13.93 -6.44 9.96
CA PRO A 92 -13.52 -7.80 9.66
C PRO A 92 -12.23 -8.19 10.41
N GLN A 93 -12.26 -9.43 10.89
CA GLN A 93 -11.30 -10.17 11.72
C GLN A 93 -9.86 -10.19 11.15
N PRO A 94 -8.81 -10.22 12.00
CA PRO A 94 -7.47 -10.58 11.55
C PRO A 94 -7.38 -12.10 11.34
N PHE A 95 -7.14 -12.50 10.09
CA PHE A 95 -6.81 -13.87 9.73
C PHE A 95 -5.49 -14.31 10.40
N PHE A 96 -5.59 -15.33 11.24
CA PHE A 96 -4.48 -16.19 11.64
C PHE A 96 -3.77 -16.70 10.38
N PHE A 97 -2.44 -16.59 10.34
CA PHE A 97 -1.66 -17.43 9.44
C PHE A 97 -0.44 -18.02 10.15
N GLU A 98 -0.47 -19.34 10.14
CA GLU A 98 0.47 -20.27 10.74
C GLU A 98 1.85 -20.19 10.08
N LYS A 99 2.85 -20.60 10.87
CA LYS A 99 4.28 -20.43 10.64
C LYS A 99 4.73 -21.15 9.37
N ILE A 100 5.27 -20.40 8.40
CA ILE A 100 6.08 -20.95 7.32
C ILE A 100 7.52 -20.45 7.50
N HIS A 101 8.42 -21.40 7.76
CA HIS A 101 9.85 -21.16 7.89
C HIS A 101 10.42 -20.62 6.57
N CYS A 102 10.82 -19.34 6.55
CA CYS A 102 11.65 -18.80 5.47
C CYS A 102 13.11 -19.20 5.71
N PHE A 103 13.59 -20.18 4.94
CA PHE A 103 14.97 -20.60 4.90
C PHE A 103 15.84 -19.47 4.31
N PHE A 104 16.65 -18.83 5.15
CA PHE A 104 17.66 -17.86 4.75
C PHE A 104 18.72 -18.54 3.86
N LYS A 105 18.67 -18.31 2.54
CA LYS A 105 19.79 -18.68 1.66
C LYS A 105 20.78 -17.52 1.67
N THR A 106 21.64 -17.46 2.68
CA THR A 106 22.79 -16.54 2.70
C THR A 106 23.75 -16.97 1.61
N ARG A 107 23.66 -16.34 0.44
CA ARG A 107 24.76 -16.37 -0.53
C ARG A 107 25.85 -15.46 0.03
N SER A 108 26.85 -16.07 0.65
CA SER A 108 28.11 -15.41 1.00
C SER A 108 28.71 -14.80 -0.28
N PHE A 109 28.86 -13.48 -0.33
CA PHE A 109 29.71 -12.83 -1.32
C PHE A 109 31.08 -12.52 -0.67
N PRO A 110 32.21 -12.89 -1.30
CA PRO A 110 33.52 -12.42 -0.87
C PRO A 110 33.71 -10.94 -1.24
N ARG A 111 34.60 -10.29 -0.49
CA ARG A 111 34.96 -8.86 -0.54
C ARG A 111 35.48 -8.39 -1.90
#